data_AF-A0A7Z7CHD9-F1
#
_entry.id   AF-A0A7Z7CHD9-F1
#
_cell.length_a   1.000
_cell.length_b   1.000
_cell.length_c   1.000
_cell.angle_alpha   90.00
_cell.angle_beta   90.00
_cell.angle_gamma   90.00
#
_symmetry.space_group_name_H-M   'P 1'
#
loop_
_entity.id
_entity.type
_entity.pdbx_description
1 polymer ?
#
loop_
_entity_poly.entity_id
_entity_poly.type
_entity_poly.pdbx_seq_one_letter_code
_entity_poly.pdbx_strand_id
1 'polypeptide(L)'
;MKKTILLLFLSLFLLVVLPHQGNAAASTSKIFLDGEELILPSDVQVTIVNKNVMIPIRVVAENLKFKVDWNQNTRNVKIQQNDKTISLTVDQKQAMVADKQVTLNTAPLILNNTTVVPIRFVSEQMGLNVKWNNKEKIVYLVNTDTSKEPTVEPGNGSGNGSPTSITHVTDIQFANNQLVVSMDGESKPVMTTLKNPDRLVVDLPGAVFGDLSQPLNQNMNGKLDVDAYPNVTEVRYSLFKQDPGQVRIVVELNQVKDVQYSQNIIADKLIIDLNVSGDNVTPVPVNPVGDSGRKVVVIDPGHGGKDPGSTSITNKPEKEYNLALALKVQALLLNEPDIELVMTRDGDTYPTRPERVRLANQLNADVFVSIHGNNVESSPQATGTETFYYQRSSSKELANIIHERLVKAMGLKDRGVKNGNLEVIRDTTMAAVLLEVGFLSNVMDEELMSSDVVQMKAAQAIADGIKEYLGIN
;
A
#
# COMPACT_ATOMS: atom_id res chain seq x y z
N MET A 1 -28.78 61.45 -17.62
CA MET A 1 -28.50 60.13 -18.24
C MET A 1 -27.23 59.42 -17.71
N LYS A 2 -26.67 59.77 -16.53
CA LYS A 2 -25.48 59.06 -15.98
C LYS A 2 -25.72 58.32 -14.65
N LYS A 3 -26.94 58.35 -14.09
CA LYS A 3 -27.27 57.66 -12.83
C LYS A 3 -28.22 56.47 -12.97
N THR A 4 -28.81 56.27 -14.15
CA THR A 4 -29.77 55.18 -14.41
C THR A 4 -29.14 53.91 -15.00
N ILE A 5 -27.90 53.98 -15.50
CA ILE A 5 -27.17 52.82 -16.05
C ILE A 5 -26.50 51.97 -14.95
N LEU A 6 -26.17 52.58 -13.81
CA LEU A 6 -25.53 51.87 -12.68
C LEU A 6 -26.50 50.95 -11.93
N LEU A 7 -27.80 51.26 -11.95
CA LEU A 7 -28.84 50.44 -11.30
C LEU A 7 -29.22 49.18 -12.11
N LEU A 8 -29.03 49.20 -13.43
CA LEU A 8 -29.29 48.02 -14.27
C LEU A 8 -28.16 46.98 -14.16
N PHE A 9 -26.89 47.41 -14.02
CA PHE A 9 -25.77 46.49 -13.83
C PHE A 9 -25.68 45.89 -12.41
N LEU A 10 -26.20 46.57 -11.39
CA LEU A 10 -26.26 46.03 -10.03
C LEU A 10 -27.39 44.99 -9.86
N SER A 11 -28.43 45.04 -10.70
CA SER A 11 -29.54 44.07 -10.68
C SER A 11 -29.21 42.72 -11.32
N LEU A 12 -28.19 42.67 -12.19
CA LEU A 12 -27.77 41.43 -12.86
C LEU A 12 -26.74 40.62 -12.04
N PHE A 13 -26.13 41.23 -11.01
CA PHE A 13 -25.16 40.56 -10.13
C PHE A 13 -25.80 39.94 -8.88
N LEU A 14 -27.08 40.22 -8.61
CA LEU A 14 -27.81 39.73 -7.43
C LEU A 14 -28.61 38.43 -7.66
N LEU A 15 -28.50 37.79 -8.83
CA LEU A 15 -29.23 36.57 -9.18
C LEU A 15 -28.40 35.27 -9.13
N VAL A 16 -27.15 35.30 -8.66
CA VAL A 16 -26.26 34.11 -8.67
C VAL A 16 -25.87 33.59 -7.27
N VAL A 17 -26.38 34.18 -6.18
CA VAL A 17 -26.07 33.70 -4.82
C VAL A 17 -27.35 33.37 -4.06
N LEU A 18 -27.98 32.25 -4.44
CA LEU A 18 -28.82 31.53 -3.50
C LEU A 18 -27.92 30.56 -2.71
N PRO A 19 -27.90 30.60 -1.37
CA PRO A 19 -27.22 29.57 -0.59
C PRO A 19 -27.97 28.25 -0.84
N HIS A 20 -27.34 27.34 -1.58
CA HIS A 20 -27.73 25.94 -1.52
C HIS A 20 -27.46 25.48 -0.09
N GLN A 21 -28.52 25.31 0.70
CA GLN A 21 -28.47 24.43 1.85
C GLN A 21 -28.19 23.04 1.32
N GLY A 22 -26.91 22.65 1.33
CA GLY A 22 -26.52 21.26 1.20
C GLY A 22 -27.07 20.52 2.39
N ASN A 23 -28.24 19.91 2.24
CA ASN A 23 -28.63 18.81 3.11
C ASN A 23 -27.59 17.71 2.92
N ALA A 24 -26.66 17.61 3.87
CA ALA A 24 -25.83 16.43 4.00
C ALA A 24 -26.77 15.26 4.24
N ALA A 25 -26.96 14.43 3.20
CA ALA A 25 -27.63 13.17 3.36
C ALA A 25 -26.88 12.38 4.44
N ALA A 26 -27.58 11.99 5.50
CA ALA A 26 -27.03 11.07 6.49
C ALA A 26 -26.49 9.86 5.73
N SER A 27 -25.20 9.55 5.91
CA SER A 27 -24.58 8.41 5.23
C SER A 27 -25.18 7.12 5.80
N THR A 28 -26.17 6.58 5.09
CA THR A 28 -26.77 5.29 5.42
C THR A 28 -25.72 4.22 5.16
N SER A 29 -25.18 3.62 6.23
CA SER A 29 -24.26 2.49 6.09
C SER A 29 -25.04 1.31 5.49
N LYS A 30 -24.48 0.67 4.47
CA LYS A 30 -25.12 -0.46 3.77
C LYS A 30 -24.66 -1.79 4.33
N ILE A 31 -25.51 -2.80 4.29
CA ILE A 31 -25.17 -4.16 4.68
C ILE A 31 -25.45 -5.07 3.49
N PHE A 32 -24.50 -5.91 3.11
CA PHE A 32 -24.65 -6.91 2.07
C PHE A 32 -24.56 -8.30 2.71
N LEU A 33 -25.45 -9.22 2.31
CA LEU A 33 -25.38 -10.63 2.66
C LEU A 33 -25.25 -11.43 1.37
N ASP A 34 -24.17 -12.21 1.23
CA ASP A 34 -23.87 -13.01 0.04
C ASP A 34 -23.89 -12.20 -1.27
N GLY A 35 -23.51 -10.92 -1.19
CA GLY A 35 -23.48 -10.00 -2.33
C GLY A 35 -24.78 -9.25 -2.59
N GLU A 36 -25.87 -9.57 -1.88
CA GLU A 36 -27.15 -8.88 -1.99
C GLU A 36 -27.31 -7.80 -0.90
N GLU A 37 -27.74 -6.59 -1.27
CA GLU A 37 -27.95 -5.49 -0.32
C GLU A 37 -29.19 -5.75 0.55
N LEU A 38 -29.02 -5.73 1.88
CA LEU A 38 -30.12 -5.81 2.83
C LEU A 38 -30.84 -4.47 2.90
N ILE A 39 -32.12 -4.44 2.50
CA ILE A 39 -32.96 -3.25 2.63
C ILE A 39 -33.31 -3.05 4.10
N LEU A 40 -32.76 -1.99 4.70
CA LEU A 40 -33.07 -1.59 6.06
C LEU A 40 -34.32 -0.69 6.06
N PRO A 41 -35.25 -0.85 7.03
CA PRO A 41 -36.35 0.09 7.24
C PRO A 41 -35.85 1.53 7.39
N SER A 42 -36.64 2.52 6.96
CA SER A 42 -36.22 3.93 6.93
C SER A 42 -35.96 4.55 8.31
N ASP A 43 -36.44 3.91 9.38
CA ASP A 43 -36.19 4.27 10.78
C ASP A 43 -34.95 3.59 11.40
N VAL A 44 -34.24 2.74 10.64
CA VAL A 44 -33.08 1.98 11.11
C VAL A 44 -31.78 2.69 10.74
N GLN A 45 -30.99 3.08 11.75
CA GLN A 45 -29.64 3.63 11.56
C GLN A 45 -28.58 2.67 12.10
N VAL A 46 -27.63 2.32 11.23
CA VAL A 46 -26.39 1.62 11.63
C VAL A 46 -25.53 2.60 12.42
N THR A 47 -25.19 2.23 13.66
CA THR A 47 -24.43 3.12 14.57
C THR A 47 -23.04 2.56 14.80
N ILE A 48 -22.02 3.42 14.86
CA ILE A 48 -20.67 3.01 15.25
C ILE A 48 -20.44 3.42 16.71
N VAL A 49 -20.20 2.43 17.57
CA VAL A 49 -19.87 2.65 19.00
C VAL A 49 -18.51 2.04 19.28
N ASN A 50 -17.55 2.84 19.74
CA ASN A 50 -16.18 2.39 20.07
C ASN A 50 -15.52 1.59 18.92
N LYS A 51 -15.57 2.11 17.69
CA LYS A 51 -15.06 1.45 16.46
C LYS A 51 -15.74 0.10 16.12
N ASN A 52 -16.86 -0.24 16.76
CA ASN A 52 -17.67 -1.42 16.44
C ASN A 52 -18.97 -1.00 15.76
N VAL A 53 -19.36 -1.73 14.72
CA VAL A 53 -20.65 -1.51 14.04
C VAL A 53 -21.77 -2.18 14.83
N MET A 54 -22.77 -1.39 15.20
CA MET A 54 -23.95 -1.78 15.96
C MET A 54 -25.18 -1.73 15.07
N ILE A 55 -26.00 -2.78 15.11
CA ILE A 55 -27.24 -2.86 14.35
C ILE A 55 -28.44 -3.11 15.26
N PRO A 56 -29.62 -2.56 14.97
CA PRO A 56 -30.84 -2.92 15.66
C PRO A 56 -31.12 -4.41 15.60
N ILE A 57 -31.56 -4.98 16.72
CA ILE A 57 -31.82 -6.42 16.79
C ILE A 57 -32.91 -6.87 15.81
N ARG A 58 -33.83 -5.96 15.44
CA ARG A 58 -34.84 -6.21 14.40
C ARG A 58 -34.22 -6.58 13.05
N VAL A 59 -33.10 -5.94 12.66
CA VAL A 59 -32.37 -6.25 11.42
C VAL A 59 -31.81 -7.68 11.43
N VAL A 60 -31.32 -8.13 12.58
CA VAL A 60 -30.85 -9.50 12.78
C VAL A 60 -32.00 -10.50 12.62
N ALA A 61 -33.18 -10.17 13.14
CA ALA A 61 -34.36 -11.04 13.05
C ALA A 61 -34.94 -11.10 11.63
N GLU A 62 -35.17 -9.94 11.02
CA GLU A 62 -35.93 -9.82 9.77
C GLU A 62 -35.07 -10.04 8.53
N ASN A 63 -33.86 -9.49 8.49
CA ASN A 63 -33.01 -9.53 7.29
C ASN A 63 -32.00 -10.69 7.29
N LEU A 64 -31.44 -11.05 8.46
CA LEU A 64 -30.54 -12.21 8.58
C LEU A 64 -31.29 -13.52 8.86
N LYS A 65 -32.61 -13.44 9.08
CA LYS A 65 -33.51 -14.58 9.31
C LYS A 65 -33.14 -15.43 10.53
N PHE A 66 -32.48 -14.83 11.53
CA PHE A 66 -32.23 -15.51 12.80
C PHE A 66 -33.47 -15.39 13.69
N LYS A 67 -33.78 -16.43 14.47
CA LYS A 67 -34.85 -16.34 15.46
C LYS A 67 -34.37 -15.49 16.63
N VAL A 68 -35.15 -14.48 17.03
CA VAL A 68 -34.81 -13.59 18.14
C VAL A 68 -35.93 -13.57 19.17
N ASP A 69 -35.57 -13.76 20.44
CA ASP A 69 -36.44 -13.57 21.60
C ASP A 69 -35.91 -12.43 22.48
N TRP A 70 -36.77 -11.48 22.87
CA TRP A 70 -36.42 -10.39 23.78
C TRP A 70 -37.18 -10.53 25.11
N ASN A 71 -36.44 -10.53 26.23
CA ASN A 71 -37.00 -10.50 27.57
C ASN A 71 -36.81 -9.11 28.19
N GLN A 72 -37.93 -8.41 28.39
CA GLN A 72 -37.92 -7.05 28.93
C GLN A 72 -37.48 -6.97 30.39
N ASN A 73 -37.84 -7.94 31.23
CA ASN A 73 -37.52 -7.92 32.67
C ASN A 73 -36.01 -8.08 32.91
N THR A 74 -35.36 -8.93 32.11
CA THR A 74 -33.92 -9.19 32.24
C THR A 74 -33.08 -8.37 31.26
N ARG A 75 -33.71 -7.57 30.39
CA ARG A 75 -33.07 -6.84 29.28
C ARG A 75 -32.14 -7.74 28.44
N ASN A 76 -32.61 -8.96 28.16
CA ASN A 76 -31.84 -9.99 27.48
C ASN A 76 -32.38 -10.26 26.07
N VAL A 77 -31.48 -10.29 25.09
CA VAL A 77 -31.71 -10.75 23.73
C VAL A 77 -31.17 -12.17 23.59
N LYS A 78 -32.01 -13.09 23.13
CA LYS A 78 -31.60 -14.44 22.72
C LYS A 78 -31.74 -14.56 21.19
N ILE A 79 -30.69 -14.98 20.51
CA ILE A 79 -30.63 -15.14 19.05
C ILE A 79 -30.34 -16.61 18.74
N GLN A 80 -31.07 -17.22 17.82
CA GLN A 80 -30.95 -18.64 17.49
C GLN A 80 -30.98 -18.88 15.99
N GLN A 81 -30.13 -19.81 15.53
CA GLN A 81 -30.16 -20.35 14.19
C GLN A 81 -29.64 -21.79 14.22
N ASN A 82 -30.45 -22.75 13.76
CA ASN A 82 -30.16 -24.18 13.87
C ASN A 82 -29.83 -24.59 15.34
N ASP A 83 -28.68 -25.21 15.58
CA ASP A 83 -28.15 -25.59 16.89
C ASP A 83 -27.43 -24.45 17.63
N LYS A 84 -27.19 -23.32 16.96
CA LYS A 84 -26.46 -22.17 17.51
C LYS A 84 -27.40 -21.26 18.27
N THR A 85 -27.01 -20.89 19.50
CA THR A 85 -27.75 -19.95 20.35
C THR A 85 -26.78 -18.92 20.91
N ILE A 86 -27.18 -17.64 20.93
CA ILE A 86 -26.44 -16.54 21.55
C ILE A 86 -27.39 -15.84 22.53
N SER A 87 -26.90 -15.49 23.72
CA SER A 87 -27.63 -14.66 24.68
C SER A 87 -26.79 -13.44 25.07
N LEU A 88 -27.42 -12.26 24.96
CA LEU A 88 -26.81 -10.95 25.11
C LEU A 88 -27.64 -10.11 26.08
N THR A 89 -27.02 -9.61 27.15
CA THR A 89 -27.70 -8.72 28.11
C THR A 89 -27.27 -7.28 27.89
N VAL A 90 -28.22 -6.35 27.85
CA VAL A 90 -27.94 -4.92 27.67
C VAL A 90 -27.03 -4.40 28.78
N ASP A 91 -26.07 -3.55 28.39
CA ASP A 91 -25.01 -2.96 29.22
C ASP A 91 -23.96 -3.95 29.75
N GLN A 92 -24.01 -5.22 29.35
CA GLN A 92 -23.03 -6.23 29.75
C GLN A 92 -22.13 -6.65 28.59
N LYS A 93 -20.82 -6.73 28.86
CA LYS A 93 -19.85 -7.26 27.88
C LYS A 93 -19.77 -8.78 27.88
N GLN A 94 -20.47 -9.45 28.79
CA GLN A 94 -20.50 -10.90 28.85
C GLN A 94 -21.69 -11.42 28.05
N ALA A 95 -21.43 -12.30 27.10
CA ALA A 95 -22.42 -12.97 26.26
C ALA A 95 -22.32 -14.48 26.45
N MET A 96 -23.44 -15.20 26.43
CA MET A 96 -23.41 -16.66 26.30
C MET A 96 -23.49 -17.05 24.84
N VAL A 97 -22.64 -17.96 24.41
CA VAL A 97 -22.76 -18.66 23.13
C VAL A 97 -22.91 -20.15 23.42
N ALA A 98 -24.05 -20.71 23.04
CA ALA A 98 -24.58 -21.95 23.60
C ALA A 98 -24.56 -21.86 25.14
N ASP A 99 -23.65 -22.57 25.79
CA ASP A 99 -23.47 -22.61 27.25
C ASP A 99 -22.11 -22.07 27.73
N LYS A 100 -21.35 -21.42 26.83
CA LYS A 100 -20.03 -20.85 27.14
C LYS A 100 -20.06 -19.34 27.22
N GLN A 101 -19.37 -18.80 28.23
CA GLN A 101 -19.21 -17.36 28.41
C GLN A 101 -18.13 -16.80 27.48
N VAL A 102 -18.50 -15.77 26.72
CA VAL A 102 -17.63 -15.05 25.80
C VAL A 102 -17.67 -13.56 26.13
N THR A 103 -16.52 -12.89 26.02
CA THR A 103 -16.42 -11.43 26.27
C THR A 103 -16.50 -10.65 24.96
N LEU A 104 -17.36 -9.64 24.94
CA LEU A 104 -17.58 -8.72 23.84
C LEU A 104 -16.63 -7.52 23.94
N ASN A 105 -16.16 -7.05 22.78
CA ASN A 105 -15.43 -5.78 22.69
C ASN A 105 -16.31 -4.57 23.06
N THR A 106 -17.61 -4.63 22.70
CA THR A 106 -18.64 -3.62 23.03
C THR A 106 -19.93 -4.31 23.46
N ALA A 107 -20.54 -3.84 24.55
CA ALA A 107 -21.79 -4.38 25.08
C ALA A 107 -23.00 -4.00 24.18
N PRO A 108 -24.09 -4.80 24.18
CA PRO A 108 -25.38 -4.37 23.62
C PRO A 108 -25.91 -3.15 24.36
N LEU A 109 -26.57 -2.25 23.63
CA LEU A 109 -27.08 -0.98 24.16
C LEU A 109 -28.54 -0.77 23.76
N ILE A 110 -29.25 0.09 24.48
CA ILE A 110 -30.54 0.63 24.02
C ILE A 110 -30.28 2.04 23.47
N LEU A 111 -30.52 2.23 22.17
CA LEU A 111 -30.43 3.51 21.49
C LEU A 111 -31.79 3.83 20.86
N ASN A 112 -32.33 5.02 21.11
CA ASN A 112 -33.65 5.45 20.59
C ASN A 112 -34.75 4.41 20.84
N ASN A 113 -34.81 3.88 22.07
CA ASN A 113 -35.76 2.85 22.49
C ASN A 113 -35.63 1.50 21.75
N THR A 114 -34.52 1.26 21.06
CA THR A 114 -34.24 0.03 20.32
C THR A 114 -32.95 -0.62 20.81
N THR A 115 -32.98 -1.94 21.04
CA THR A 115 -31.77 -2.68 21.40
C THR A 115 -30.88 -2.86 20.16
N VAL A 116 -29.62 -2.41 20.26
CA VAL A 116 -28.59 -2.58 19.24
C VAL A 116 -27.51 -3.56 19.70
N VAL A 117 -27.03 -4.39 18.79
CA VAL A 117 -26.05 -5.45 19.03
C VAL A 117 -24.85 -5.35 18.08
N PRO A 118 -23.64 -5.80 18.47
CA PRO A 118 -22.47 -5.77 17.59
C PRO A 118 -22.62 -6.76 16.43
N ILE A 119 -22.69 -6.26 15.18
CA ILE A 119 -22.99 -7.09 14.01
C ILE A 119 -21.93 -8.18 13.79
N ARG A 120 -20.64 -7.83 13.92
CA ARG A 120 -19.53 -8.77 13.72
C ARG A 120 -19.66 -9.98 14.64
N PHE A 121 -19.88 -9.73 15.93
CA PHE A 121 -20.02 -10.79 16.92
C PHE A 121 -21.20 -11.71 16.62
N VAL A 122 -22.39 -11.13 16.39
CA VAL A 122 -23.59 -11.91 16.13
C VAL A 122 -23.43 -12.73 14.83
N SER A 123 -22.92 -12.13 13.77
CA SER A 123 -22.74 -12.79 12.47
C SER A 123 -21.69 -13.90 12.49
N GLU A 124 -20.50 -13.66 13.08
CA GLU A 124 -19.44 -14.68 13.17
C GLU A 124 -19.87 -15.88 14.00
N GLN A 125 -20.54 -15.65 15.15
CA GLN A 125 -21.05 -16.75 15.98
C GLN A 125 -22.16 -17.55 15.27
N MET A 126 -22.91 -16.94 14.36
CA MET A 126 -23.88 -17.65 13.52
C MET A 126 -23.25 -18.33 12.29
N GLY A 127 -21.94 -18.14 12.05
CA GLY A 127 -21.22 -18.77 10.93
C GLY A 127 -21.16 -17.93 9.65
N LEU A 128 -21.27 -16.61 9.78
CA LEU A 128 -21.06 -15.68 8.68
C LEU A 128 -19.70 -15.00 8.81
N ASN A 129 -18.98 -14.85 7.71
CA ASN A 129 -17.78 -14.01 7.67
C ASN A 129 -18.18 -12.53 7.55
N VAL A 130 -17.54 -11.66 8.32
CA VAL A 130 -17.84 -10.20 8.33
C VAL A 130 -16.66 -9.37 7.84
N LYS A 131 -16.86 -8.56 6.81
CA LYS A 131 -15.90 -7.54 6.34
C LYS A 131 -16.49 -6.14 6.47
N TRP A 132 -15.64 -5.15 6.76
CA TRP A 132 -16.02 -3.74 6.85
C TRP A 132 -15.23 -2.91 5.84
N ASN A 133 -15.93 -2.22 4.95
CA ASN A 133 -15.37 -1.19 4.10
C ASN A 133 -15.55 0.17 4.79
N ASN A 134 -14.45 0.71 5.30
CA ASN A 134 -14.47 1.94 6.08
C ASN A 134 -14.65 3.22 5.25
N LYS A 135 -14.33 3.16 3.95
CA LYS A 135 -14.47 4.28 3.01
C LYS A 135 -15.93 4.49 2.62
N GLU A 136 -16.62 3.39 2.33
CA GLU A 136 -18.01 3.40 1.85
C GLU A 136 -19.03 3.14 2.96
N LYS A 137 -18.57 2.85 4.18
CA LYS A 137 -19.39 2.47 5.34
C LYS A 137 -20.27 1.26 5.05
N ILE A 138 -19.68 0.23 4.45
CA ILE A 138 -20.39 -1.00 4.05
C ILE A 138 -19.95 -2.18 4.89
N VAL A 139 -20.92 -2.96 5.41
CA VAL A 139 -20.67 -4.26 6.03
C VAL A 139 -21.00 -5.36 5.03
N TYR A 140 -20.07 -6.29 4.80
CA TYR A 140 -20.33 -7.49 4.00
C TYR A 140 -20.39 -8.70 4.92
N LEU A 141 -21.45 -9.47 4.80
CA LEU A 141 -21.70 -10.74 5.47
C LEU A 141 -21.71 -11.84 4.41
N VAL A 142 -21.00 -12.95 4.65
CA VAL A 142 -20.92 -14.06 3.70
C VAL A 142 -21.14 -15.37 4.42
N ASN A 143 -22.04 -16.21 3.91
CA ASN A 143 -22.34 -17.52 4.45
C ASN A 143 -21.22 -18.50 4.09
N THR A 144 -20.82 -19.36 5.04
CA THR A 144 -19.66 -20.24 4.86
C THR A 144 -19.96 -21.51 4.07
N ASP A 145 -21.18 -21.69 3.54
CA ASP A 145 -21.70 -23.01 3.11
C ASP A 145 -22.18 -23.12 1.65
N THR A 146 -21.64 -22.32 0.73
CA THR A 146 -21.99 -22.43 -0.72
C THR A 146 -20.88 -23.05 -1.54
N SER A 147 -20.81 -24.39 -1.51
CA SER A 147 -20.15 -25.21 -2.52
C SER A 147 -20.97 -25.24 -3.82
N LYS A 148 -20.35 -24.97 -4.97
CA LYS A 148 -20.73 -25.52 -6.30
C LYS A 148 -19.66 -25.17 -7.35
N GLU A 149 -18.70 -26.08 -7.54
CA GLU A 149 -17.93 -26.23 -8.79
C GLU A 149 -18.67 -27.21 -9.73
N PRO A 150 -18.49 -27.12 -11.07
CA PRO A 150 -18.69 -28.23 -11.97
C PRO A 150 -17.41 -29.08 -12.11
N THR A 151 -17.67 -30.38 -12.14
CA THR A 151 -16.80 -31.56 -12.10
C THR A 151 -15.96 -31.83 -13.34
N VAL A 152 -14.74 -32.35 -13.15
CA VAL A 152 -14.08 -33.32 -14.04
C VAL A 152 -13.48 -34.45 -13.19
N GLU A 153 -13.76 -35.69 -13.60
CA GLU A 153 -13.48 -36.97 -12.92
C GLU A 153 -11.98 -37.39 -12.89
N PRO A 154 -11.63 -38.38 -12.03
CA PRO A 154 -10.28 -38.55 -11.48
C PRO A 154 -9.39 -39.54 -12.23
N GLY A 155 -8.10 -39.21 -12.35
CA GLY A 155 -7.02 -40.14 -12.65
C GLY A 155 -6.42 -40.70 -11.35
N ASN A 156 -6.54 -42.01 -11.16
CA ASN A 156 -6.03 -42.78 -10.04
C ASN A 156 -4.49 -42.82 -10.03
N GLY A 157 -3.87 -42.50 -8.89
CA GLY A 157 -2.42 -42.55 -8.70
C GLY A 157 -2.06 -42.59 -7.22
N SER A 158 -2.06 -43.79 -6.64
CA SER A 158 -1.47 -44.08 -5.33
C SER A 158 0.05 -43.98 -5.43
N GLY A 159 0.64 -43.06 -4.65
CA GLY A 159 2.08 -42.84 -4.56
C GLY A 159 2.46 -42.50 -3.12
N ASN A 160 2.98 -43.49 -2.42
CA ASN A 160 3.52 -43.41 -1.08
C ASN A 160 4.82 -42.58 -1.10
N GLY A 161 4.88 -41.46 -0.38
CA GLY A 161 6.05 -40.57 -0.33
C GLY A 161 6.32 -40.06 1.07
N SER A 162 7.56 -40.25 1.54
CA SER A 162 8.16 -39.58 2.70
C SER A 162 7.84 -38.09 2.75
N PRO A 163 7.83 -37.43 3.93
CA PRO A 163 7.40 -36.04 4.05
C PRO A 163 8.31 -35.14 3.21
N THR A 164 7.84 -34.78 2.01
CA THR A 164 8.37 -33.68 1.22
C THR A 164 8.34 -32.45 2.12
N SER A 165 9.51 -31.92 2.43
CA SER A 165 9.65 -30.64 3.13
C SER A 165 8.84 -29.60 2.36
N ILE A 166 7.79 -29.09 2.99
CA ILE A 166 6.90 -28.07 2.41
C ILE A 166 7.72 -26.79 2.22
N THR A 167 7.65 -26.19 1.04
CA THR A 167 8.30 -24.91 0.76
C THR A 167 7.41 -23.77 1.22
N HIS A 168 7.96 -22.82 1.96
CA HIS A 168 7.21 -21.67 2.48
C HIS A 168 7.58 -20.42 1.68
N VAL A 169 6.62 -19.83 0.95
CA VAL A 169 6.80 -18.52 0.33
C VAL A 169 6.71 -17.45 1.42
N THR A 170 7.82 -16.75 1.66
CA THR A 170 8.00 -15.78 2.75
C THR A 170 7.87 -14.33 2.27
N ASP A 171 8.04 -14.07 0.97
CA ASP A 171 7.83 -12.74 0.41
C ASP A 171 7.56 -12.76 -1.11
N ILE A 172 6.78 -11.80 -1.61
CA ILE A 172 6.47 -11.67 -3.06
C ILE A 172 6.50 -10.19 -3.44
N GLN A 173 7.54 -9.71 -4.11
CA GLN A 173 7.65 -8.29 -4.48
C GLN A 173 7.59 -8.10 -5.98
N PHE A 174 7.06 -6.95 -6.41
CA PHE A 174 7.11 -6.52 -7.80
C PHE A 174 7.69 -5.12 -7.85
N ALA A 175 8.90 -5.02 -8.40
CA ALA A 175 9.62 -3.77 -8.55
C ALA A 175 10.53 -3.84 -9.78
N ASN A 176 10.84 -2.70 -10.41
CA ASN A 176 11.74 -2.63 -11.58
C ASN A 176 11.33 -3.54 -12.75
N ASN A 177 10.02 -3.79 -12.91
CA ASN A 177 9.46 -4.73 -13.88
C ASN A 177 9.96 -6.19 -13.68
N GLN A 178 10.29 -6.52 -12.43
CA GLN A 178 10.70 -7.85 -11.98
C GLN A 178 9.79 -8.35 -10.85
N LEU A 179 9.44 -9.63 -10.91
CA LEU A 179 8.77 -10.35 -9.82
C LEU A 179 9.83 -11.13 -9.03
N VAL A 180 9.92 -10.87 -7.73
CA VAL A 180 10.83 -11.55 -6.81
C VAL A 180 10.04 -12.33 -5.78
N VAL A 181 10.32 -13.62 -5.63
CA VAL A 181 9.63 -14.51 -4.70
C VAL A 181 10.66 -15.16 -3.77
N SER A 182 10.58 -14.85 -2.48
CA SER A 182 11.45 -15.45 -1.45
C SER A 182 10.81 -16.71 -0.89
N MET A 183 11.58 -17.77 -0.71
CA MET A 183 11.11 -19.11 -0.37
C MET A 183 12.02 -19.81 0.65
N ASP A 184 11.48 -20.22 1.79
CA ASP A 184 12.16 -21.16 2.68
C ASP A 184 11.87 -22.60 2.22
N GLY A 185 12.83 -23.22 1.55
CA GLY A 185 12.73 -24.54 0.91
C GLY A 185 12.92 -24.50 -0.60
N GLU A 186 12.87 -25.67 -1.24
CA GLU A 186 13.08 -25.80 -2.68
C GLU A 186 11.75 -26.05 -3.42
N SER A 187 11.46 -25.25 -4.44
CA SER A 187 10.36 -25.48 -5.37
C SER A 187 10.82 -25.19 -6.79
N LYS A 188 10.54 -26.12 -7.72
CA LYS A 188 10.85 -25.92 -9.13
C LYS A 188 9.68 -25.19 -9.81
N PRO A 189 9.84 -23.93 -10.24
CA PRO A 189 8.75 -23.17 -10.83
C PRO A 189 8.32 -23.74 -12.18
N VAL A 190 7.02 -23.66 -12.45
CA VAL A 190 6.41 -23.98 -13.74
C VAL A 190 5.84 -22.69 -14.32
N MET A 191 6.37 -22.28 -15.48
CA MET A 191 6.02 -21.03 -16.13
C MET A 191 5.05 -21.29 -17.28
N THR A 192 3.95 -20.55 -17.34
CA THR A 192 2.95 -20.66 -18.42
C THR A 192 2.56 -19.26 -18.90
N THR A 193 2.50 -19.06 -20.22
CA THR A 193 1.96 -17.83 -20.81
C THR A 193 0.54 -18.07 -21.31
N LEU A 194 -0.35 -17.10 -21.09
CA LEU A 194 -1.74 -17.15 -21.56
C LEU A 194 -2.02 -15.92 -22.44
N LYS A 195 -2.93 -16.08 -23.40
CA LYS A 195 -3.46 -14.99 -24.24
C LYS A 195 -4.88 -14.64 -23.79
N ASN A 196 -5.31 -13.39 -24.04
CA ASN A 196 -6.66 -12.86 -23.80
C ASN A 196 -7.16 -12.90 -22.32
N PRO A 197 -6.66 -12.06 -21.41
CA PRO A 197 -5.54 -11.11 -21.57
C PRO A 197 -4.18 -11.81 -21.50
N ASP A 198 -3.13 -11.13 -21.98
CA ASP A 198 -1.75 -11.60 -21.88
C ASP A 198 -1.36 -11.79 -20.41
N ARG A 199 -0.92 -12.98 -20.02
CA ARG A 199 -0.51 -13.29 -18.64
C ARG A 199 0.74 -14.14 -18.61
N LEU A 200 1.61 -13.87 -17.64
CA LEU A 200 2.63 -14.80 -17.17
C LEU A 200 2.15 -15.43 -15.87
N VAL A 201 2.04 -16.76 -15.86
CA VAL A 201 1.64 -17.55 -14.70
C VAL A 201 2.86 -18.31 -14.17
N VAL A 202 3.10 -18.18 -12.88
CA VAL A 202 4.18 -18.79 -12.13
C VAL A 202 3.56 -19.75 -11.12
N ASP A 203 3.75 -21.05 -11.30
CA ASP A 203 3.31 -22.05 -10.34
C ASP A 203 4.51 -22.58 -9.53
N LEU A 204 4.35 -22.65 -8.21
CA LEU A 204 5.31 -23.21 -7.26
C LEU A 204 4.70 -24.47 -6.61
N PRO A 205 4.91 -25.67 -7.19
CA PRO A 205 4.40 -26.92 -6.63
C PRO A 205 5.08 -27.28 -5.31
N GLY A 206 4.31 -27.79 -4.36
CA GLY A 206 4.80 -28.11 -3.01
C GLY A 206 4.97 -26.89 -2.11
N ALA A 207 4.56 -25.70 -2.56
CA ALA A 207 4.70 -24.45 -1.81
C ALA A 207 3.38 -24.01 -1.15
N VAL A 208 3.50 -23.45 0.07
CA VAL A 208 2.42 -22.74 0.79
C VAL A 208 2.93 -21.36 1.23
N PHE A 209 2.06 -20.50 1.74
CA PHE A 209 2.52 -19.23 2.32
C PHE A 209 3.08 -19.47 3.73
N GLY A 210 4.26 -18.90 3.99
CA GLY A 210 4.81 -18.73 5.34
C GLY A 210 4.36 -17.41 5.96
N ASP A 211 5.25 -16.79 6.75
CA ASP A 211 5.04 -15.45 7.33
C ASP A 211 5.25 -14.36 6.26
N LEU A 212 4.28 -14.24 5.35
CA LEU A 212 4.29 -13.20 4.31
C LEU A 212 4.23 -11.80 4.92
N SER A 213 5.08 -10.91 4.39
CA SER A 213 5.07 -9.48 4.74
C SER A 213 3.80 -8.76 4.28
N GLN A 214 3.10 -9.33 3.30
CA GLN A 214 1.94 -8.73 2.63
C GLN A 214 0.62 -9.39 3.02
N PRO A 215 -0.46 -8.61 3.15
CA PRO A 215 -1.74 -9.13 3.61
C PRO A 215 -2.39 -10.02 2.55
N LEU A 216 -2.67 -11.28 2.93
CA LEU A 216 -3.54 -12.18 2.19
C LEU A 216 -5.01 -11.90 2.51
N ASN A 217 -5.88 -12.06 1.51
CA ASN A 217 -7.32 -12.12 1.71
C ASN A 217 -7.74 -13.49 2.27
N GLN A 218 -9.03 -13.62 2.62
CA GLN A 218 -9.57 -14.84 3.23
C GLN A 218 -9.48 -16.11 2.36
N ASN A 219 -9.25 -15.96 1.06
CA ASN A 219 -9.07 -17.08 0.13
C ASN A 219 -7.59 -17.43 -0.05
N MET A 220 -6.70 -16.90 0.80
CA MET A 220 -5.26 -16.97 0.64
C MET A 220 -4.80 -16.36 -0.70
N ASN A 221 -5.40 -15.24 -1.13
CA ASN A 221 -4.93 -14.50 -2.29
C ASN A 221 -4.39 -13.13 -1.87
N GLY A 222 -3.31 -12.68 -2.48
CA GLY A 222 -2.82 -11.31 -2.37
C GLY A 222 -2.73 -10.63 -3.73
N LYS A 223 -2.52 -9.32 -3.68
CA LYS A 223 -2.29 -8.48 -4.85
C LYS A 223 -1.17 -7.50 -4.51
N LEU A 224 -0.32 -7.21 -5.50
CA LEU A 224 0.71 -6.19 -5.43
C LEU A 224 0.24 -4.91 -6.12
N ASP A 225 0.73 -3.79 -5.62
CA ASP A 225 0.63 -2.50 -6.31
C ASP A 225 1.62 -2.50 -7.48
N VAL A 226 1.11 -2.23 -8.68
CA VAL A 226 1.88 -2.22 -9.94
C VAL A 226 1.56 -1.01 -10.79
N ASP A 227 0.91 0.02 -10.22
CA ASP A 227 0.41 1.19 -10.94
C ASP A 227 1.54 1.99 -11.64
N ALA A 228 2.80 1.76 -11.26
CA ALA A 228 4.00 2.36 -11.84
C ALA A 228 4.50 1.68 -13.15
N TYR A 229 3.95 0.52 -13.53
CA TYR A 229 4.47 -0.29 -14.65
C TYR A 229 3.45 -0.39 -15.79
N PRO A 230 3.57 0.43 -16.87
CA PRO A 230 2.51 0.60 -17.86
C PRO A 230 2.15 -0.68 -18.66
N ASN A 231 3.06 -1.65 -18.71
CA ASN A 231 2.85 -2.93 -19.38
C ASN A 231 2.30 -4.02 -18.46
N VAL A 232 2.15 -3.74 -17.16
CA VAL A 232 1.68 -4.68 -16.12
C VAL A 232 0.41 -4.13 -15.49
N THR A 233 -0.71 -4.80 -15.73
CA THR A 233 -2.02 -4.37 -15.26
C THR A 233 -2.29 -4.80 -13.82
N GLU A 234 -1.79 -5.97 -13.44
CA GLU A 234 -2.01 -6.54 -12.11
C GLU A 234 -0.98 -7.62 -11.82
N VAL A 235 -0.47 -7.68 -10.58
CA VAL A 235 0.17 -8.88 -10.05
C VAL A 235 -0.64 -9.41 -8.89
N ARG A 236 -1.15 -10.63 -9.02
CA ARG A 236 -1.92 -11.32 -7.98
C ARG A 236 -1.27 -12.66 -7.67
N TYR A 237 -1.43 -13.12 -6.45
CA TYR A 237 -0.94 -14.42 -6.02
C TYR A 237 -1.95 -15.13 -5.16
N SER A 238 -1.92 -16.46 -5.13
CA SER A 238 -2.86 -17.28 -4.37
C SER A 238 -2.28 -18.62 -3.95
N LEU A 239 -2.79 -19.19 -2.86
CA LEU A 239 -2.63 -20.61 -2.59
C LEU A 239 -3.60 -21.36 -3.52
N PHE A 240 -3.10 -21.68 -4.71
CA PHE A 240 -3.89 -22.24 -5.81
C PHE A 240 -4.35 -23.67 -5.54
N LYS A 241 -3.56 -24.46 -4.81
CA LYS A 241 -3.96 -25.79 -4.30
C LYS A 241 -3.51 -25.94 -2.85
N GLN A 242 -4.31 -26.66 -2.06
CA GLN A 242 -4.02 -26.94 -0.66
C GLN A 242 -3.37 -28.31 -0.45
N ASP A 243 -3.66 -29.29 -1.30
CA ASP A 243 -3.10 -30.64 -1.20
C ASP A 243 -2.91 -31.30 -2.59
N PRO A 244 -1.66 -31.45 -3.07
CA PRO A 244 -0.45 -30.86 -2.51
C PRO A 244 -0.49 -29.32 -2.63
N GLY A 245 0.16 -28.63 -1.68
CA GLY A 245 0.26 -27.17 -1.67
C GLY A 245 0.82 -26.64 -2.99
N GLN A 246 0.23 -25.57 -3.53
CA GLN A 246 0.78 -24.87 -4.70
C GLN A 246 0.48 -23.38 -4.60
N VAL A 247 1.51 -22.55 -4.54
CA VAL A 247 1.37 -21.10 -4.72
C VAL A 247 1.38 -20.77 -6.21
N ARG A 248 0.44 -19.93 -6.65
CA ARG A 248 0.38 -19.39 -8.01
C ARG A 248 0.53 -17.89 -7.96
N ILE A 249 1.35 -17.33 -8.83
CA ILE A 249 1.46 -15.89 -9.06
C ILE A 249 1.10 -15.62 -10.52
N VAL A 250 0.33 -14.58 -10.77
CA VAL A 250 -0.12 -14.17 -12.10
C VAL A 250 0.23 -12.72 -12.30
N VAL A 251 1.07 -12.47 -13.30
CA VAL A 251 1.34 -11.13 -13.84
C VAL A 251 0.45 -10.95 -15.06
N GLU A 252 -0.48 -10.01 -14.98
CA GLU A 252 -1.35 -9.62 -16.09
C GLU A 252 -0.73 -8.45 -16.85
N LEU A 253 -0.66 -8.56 -18.17
CA LEU A 253 0.09 -7.65 -19.04
C LEU A 253 -0.83 -6.93 -20.02
N ASN A 254 -0.47 -5.70 -20.39
CA ASN A 254 -1.20 -4.88 -21.34
C ASN A 254 -0.40 -4.72 -22.65
N GLN A 255 -1.05 -5.00 -23.79
CA GLN A 255 -0.54 -4.69 -25.14
C GLN A 255 0.86 -5.24 -25.49
N VAL A 256 1.23 -6.42 -24.99
CA VAL A 256 2.50 -7.07 -25.37
C VAL A 256 2.31 -7.95 -26.62
N LYS A 257 3.24 -7.84 -27.59
CA LYS A 257 3.21 -8.70 -28.79
C LYS A 257 3.37 -10.18 -28.39
N ASP A 258 4.40 -10.45 -27.59
CA ASP A 258 4.69 -11.74 -26.97
C ASP A 258 5.13 -11.51 -25.53
N VAL A 259 4.73 -12.40 -24.61
CA VAL A 259 5.17 -12.36 -23.21
C VAL A 259 6.61 -12.85 -23.15
N GLN A 260 7.55 -11.94 -22.96
CA GLN A 260 8.97 -12.24 -22.83
C GLN A 260 9.38 -12.14 -21.36
N TYR A 261 10.17 -13.10 -20.91
CA TYR A 261 10.73 -13.10 -19.56
C TYR A 261 12.01 -13.92 -19.49
N SER A 262 12.87 -13.61 -18.53
CA SER A 262 13.91 -14.52 -18.05
C SER A 262 13.53 -15.03 -16.65
N GLN A 263 13.98 -16.23 -16.29
CA GLN A 263 13.81 -16.76 -14.94
C GLN A 263 15.17 -17.18 -14.39
N ASN A 264 15.36 -16.94 -13.10
CA ASN A 264 16.55 -17.36 -12.38
C ASN A 264 16.20 -17.72 -10.93
N ILE A 265 16.89 -18.71 -10.38
CA ILE A 265 16.79 -19.08 -8.97
C ILE A 265 18.17 -18.94 -8.36
N ILE A 266 18.29 -18.07 -7.37
CA ILE A 266 19.53 -17.85 -6.63
C ILE A 266 19.22 -17.97 -5.15
N ALA A 267 19.94 -18.89 -4.49
CA ALA A 267 19.69 -19.27 -3.11
C ALA A 267 18.21 -19.60 -2.90
N ASP A 268 17.51 -18.80 -2.11
CA ASP A 268 16.12 -18.93 -1.67
C ASP A 268 15.14 -18.05 -2.47
N LYS A 269 15.59 -17.41 -3.56
CA LYS A 269 14.78 -16.45 -4.34
C LYS A 269 14.58 -16.89 -5.77
N LEU A 270 13.32 -16.88 -6.22
CA LEU A 270 12.94 -16.95 -7.64
C LEU A 270 12.75 -15.53 -8.17
N ILE A 271 13.44 -15.22 -9.27
CA ILE A 271 13.38 -13.92 -9.94
C ILE A 271 12.88 -14.13 -11.36
N ILE A 272 11.92 -13.30 -11.74
CA ILE A 272 11.34 -13.27 -13.07
C ILE A 272 11.46 -11.85 -13.60
N ASP A 273 12.26 -11.67 -14.65
CA ASP A 273 12.51 -10.37 -15.26
C ASP A 273 11.72 -10.19 -16.55
N LEU A 274 10.90 -9.14 -16.62
CA LEU A 274 10.07 -8.81 -17.78
C LEU A 274 10.72 -7.77 -18.71
N ASN A 275 11.97 -7.36 -18.46
CA ASN A 275 12.71 -6.38 -19.27
C ASN A 275 13.39 -7.00 -20.51
N VAL A 276 13.06 -8.24 -20.86
CA VAL A 276 13.71 -8.95 -21.98
C VAL A 276 13.14 -8.48 -23.32
N SER A 277 14.01 -8.01 -24.21
CA SER A 277 13.63 -7.58 -25.56
C SER A 277 14.41 -8.34 -26.64
N GLY A 278 13.71 -9.14 -27.46
CA GLY A 278 14.19 -9.65 -28.75
C GLY A 278 14.92 -11.00 -28.73
N ASP A 279 14.73 -11.76 -29.81
CA ASP A 279 15.10 -13.17 -29.98
C ASP A 279 16.58 -13.50 -29.67
N ASN A 280 16.78 -14.49 -28.80
CA ASN A 280 18.05 -15.08 -28.34
C ASN A 280 18.76 -14.37 -27.17
N VAL A 281 18.15 -14.42 -25.98
CA VAL A 281 18.89 -14.23 -24.73
C VAL A 281 18.80 -15.52 -23.94
N THR A 282 19.90 -16.28 -23.90
CA THR A 282 20.12 -17.25 -22.83
C THR A 282 19.98 -16.51 -21.50
N PRO A 283 19.24 -17.03 -20.50
CA PRO A 283 19.00 -16.31 -19.26
C PRO A 283 20.33 -15.93 -18.64
N VAL A 284 20.68 -14.65 -18.68
CA VAL A 284 21.74 -14.12 -17.82
C VAL A 284 21.18 -14.24 -16.41
N PRO A 285 21.90 -14.88 -15.47
CA PRO A 285 21.45 -14.95 -14.08
C PRO A 285 21.28 -13.53 -13.55
N VAL A 286 20.04 -13.02 -13.49
CA VAL A 286 19.74 -11.77 -12.80
C VAL A 286 19.77 -12.12 -11.32
N ASN A 287 20.77 -11.59 -10.64
CA ASN A 287 20.94 -11.79 -9.22
C ASN A 287 19.90 -10.96 -8.45
N PRO A 288 19.40 -11.45 -7.30
CA PRO A 288 18.52 -10.66 -6.43
C PRO A 288 19.09 -9.27 -6.15
N VAL A 289 18.22 -8.30 -5.86
CA VAL A 289 18.70 -6.99 -5.41
C VAL A 289 19.60 -7.16 -4.20
N GLY A 290 20.88 -6.80 -4.35
CA GLY A 290 21.93 -7.00 -3.33
C GLY A 290 22.79 -8.26 -3.48
N ASP A 291 22.38 -9.21 -4.32
CA ASP A 291 23.13 -10.43 -4.64
C ASP A 291 23.85 -10.32 -6.00
N SER A 292 23.66 -9.20 -6.72
CA SER A 292 24.27 -8.94 -8.03
C SER A 292 25.75 -8.62 -8.00
N GLY A 293 26.31 -8.44 -6.82
CA GLY A 293 27.64 -7.85 -6.62
C GLY A 293 27.66 -6.35 -6.94
N ARG A 294 26.57 -5.79 -7.50
CA ARG A 294 26.37 -4.36 -7.71
C ARG A 294 25.99 -3.69 -6.39
N LYS A 295 26.21 -2.39 -6.35
CA LYS A 295 25.87 -1.55 -5.21
C LYS A 295 24.39 -1.21 -5.22
N VAL A 296 23.70 -1.52 -4.13
CA VAL A 296 22.27 -1.24 -4.01
C VAL A 296 22.09 0.19 -3.53
N VAL A 297 21.44 1.02 -4.34
CA VAL A 297 21.18 2.43 -4.06
C VAL A 297 19.68 2.63 -3.93
N VAL A 298 19.23 3.12 -2.77
CA VAL A 298 17.84 3.47 -2.54
C VAL A 298 17.65 4.98 -2.60
N ILE A 299 16.82 5.45 -3.53
CA ILE A 299 16.41 6.86 -3.63
C ILE A 299 14.99 7.01 -3.09
N ASP A 300 14.83 7.95 -2.16
CA ASP A 300 13.61 8.16 -1.40
C ASP A 300 13.03 9.56 -1.65
N PRO A 301 12.09 9.73 -2.59
CA PRO A 301 11.38 10.99 -2.74
C PRO A 301 10.42 11.18 -1.57
N GLY A 302 10.66 12.18 -0.72
CA GLY A 302 9.86 12.46 0.48
C GLY A 302 8.38 12.69 0.19
N HIS A 303 7.51 12.43 1.17
CA HIS A 303 6.05 12.60 1.09
C HIS A 303 5.37 11.73 0.00
N GLY A 304 4.17 12.10 -0.46
CA GLY A 304 3.45 11.43 -1.55
C GLY A 304 2.00 11.05 -1.19
N GLY A 305 1.15 10.84 -2.19
CA GLY A 305 -0.26 10.51 -2.03
C GLY A 305 -1.00 11.49 -1.12
N LYS A 306 -1.50 11.01 0.03
CA LYS A 306 -2.25 11.79 1.02
C LYS A 306 -1.41 12.78 1.83
N ASP A 307 -0.08 12.68 1.79
CA ASP A 307 0.83 13.62 2.43
C ASP A 307 1.45 14.52 1.38
N PRO A 308 1.03 15.79 1.28
CA PRO A 308 1.58 16.73 0.32
C PRO A 308 2.99 17.23 0.67
N GLY A 309 3.43 17.03 1.91
CA GLY A 309 4.55 17.76 2.49
C GLY A 309 4.22 19.24 2.67
N SER A 310 5.26 20.09 2.65
CA SER A 310 5.09 21.54 2.75
C SER A 310 4.47 22.14 1.49
N THR A 311 3.75 23.26 1.64
CA THR A 311 3.23 24.02 0.50
C THR A 311 4.23 25.10 0.10
N SER A 312 4.59 25.17 -1.16
CA SER A 312 5.51 26.19 -1.68
C SER A 312 4.87 27.59 -1.76
N ILE A 313 5.71 28.61 -1.94
CA ILE A 313 5.26 30.01 -2.14
C ILE A 313 4.37 30.20 -3.38
N THR A 314 4.40 29.25 -4.33
CA THR A 314 3.55 29.20 -5.53
C THR A 314 2.38 28.20 -5.41
N ASN A 315 2.07 27.73 -4.20
CA ASN A 315 1.00 26.78 -3.86
C ASN A 315 1.16 25.37 -4.46
N LYS A 316 2.40 24.95 -4.77
CA LYS A 316 2.67 23.57 -5.18
C LYS A 316 3.11 22.73 -3.98
N PRO A 317 2.69 21.46 -3.89
CA PRO A 317 3.05 20.61 -2.78
C PRO A 317 4.49 20.07 -2.94
N GLU A 318 5.23 19.98 -1.85
CA GLU A 318 6.61 19.49 -1.79
C GLU A 318 6.79 18.13 -2.48
N LYS A 319 5.83 17.21 -2.32
CA LYS A 319 5.89 15.86 -2.90
C LYS A 319 6.13 15.83 -4.41
N GLU A 320 5.69 16.85 -5.15
CA GLU A 320 5.86 16.96 -6.60
C GLU A 320 7.31 17.31 -6.97
N TYR A 321 7.93 18.25 -6.24
CA TYR A 321 9.35 18.59 -6.42
C TYR A 321 10.25 17.41 -6.09
N ASN A 322 9.98 16.75 -4.95
CA ASN A 322 10.76 15.61 -4.50
C ASN A 322 10.73 14.49 -5.54
N LEU A 323 9.55 14.17 -6.07
CA LEU A 323 9.41 13.14 -7.10
C LEU A 323 10.10 13.53 -8.41
N ALA A 324 9.89 14.77 -8.88
CA ALA A 324 10.44 15.23 -10.14
C ALA A 324 11.98 15.18 -10.16
N LEU A 325 12.62 15.58 -9.06
CA LEU A 325 14.08 15.49 -8.92
C LEU A 325 14.54 14.03 -8.79
N ALA A 326 13.84 13.22 -7.99
CA ALA A 326 14.21 11.82 -7.78
C ALA A 326 14.12 10.98 -9.06
N LEU A 327 13.12 11.21 -9.93
CA LEU A 327 13.02 10.53 -11.23
C LEU A 327 14.16 10.91 -12.19
N LYS A 328 14.70 12.13 -12.07
CA LYS A 328 15.89 12.53 -12.83
C LYS A 328 17.14 11.83 -12.30
N VAL A 329 17.29 11.68 -10.97
CA VAL A 329 18.35 10.84 -10.37
C VAL A 329 18.20 9.39 -10.83
N GLN A 330 16.97 8.88 -10.89
CA GLN A 330 16.68 7.54 -11.36
C GLN A 330 17.15 7.32 -12.79
N ALA A 331 16.79 8.23 -13.70
CA ALA A 331 17.18 8.14 -15.11
C ALA A 331 18.71 8.10 -15.30
N LEU A 332 19.47 8.78 -14.44
CA LEU A 332 20.93 8.79 -14.49
C LEU A 332 21.55 7.49 -13.95
N LEU A 333 20.99 6.95 -12.86
CA LEU A 333 21.55 5.76 -12.19
C LEU A 333 21.04 4.44 -12.75
N LEU A 334 19.92 4.41 -13.46
CA LEU A 334 19.29 3.18 -13.96
C LEU A 334 20.21 2.38 -14.93
N ASN A 335 21.07 3.09 -15.67
CA ASN A 335 21.96 2.50 -16.65
C ASN A 335 23.39 2.27 -16.11
N GLU A 336 23.64 2.55 -14.83
CA GLU A 336 24.96 2.35 -14.23
C GLU A 336 25.18 0.85 -13.98
N PRO A 337 26.17 0.21 -14.63
CA PRO A 337 26.32 -1.24 -14.63
C PRO A 337 26.67 -1.81 -13.24
N ASP A 338 27.25 -0.99 -12.37
CA ASP A 338 27.65 -1.36 -11.02
C ASP A 338 26.65 -0.92 -9.95
N ILE A 339 25.50 -0.33 -10.35
CA ILE A 339 24.45 0.10 -9.45
C ILE A 339 23.18 -0.70 -9.69
N GLU A 340 22.55 -1.06 -8.59
CA GLU A 340 21.20 -1.57 -8.55
C GLU A 340 20.30 -0.56 -7.86
N LEU A 341 19.56 0.18 -8.67
CA LEU A 341 18.75 1.29 -8.20
C LEU A 341 17.37 0.81 -7.73
N VAL A 342 16.95 1.31 -6.57
CA VAL A 342 15.61 1.11 -6.02
C VAL A 342 15.01 2.46 -5.61
N MET A 343 13.75 2.67 -5.96
CA MET A 343 12.98 3.84 -5.53
C MET A 343 12.03 3.44 -4.39
N THR A 344 11.87 4.28 -3.36
CA THR A 344 10.78 4.05 -2.38
C THR A 344 9.40 4.37 -2.95
N ARG A 345 9.35 5.25 -3.95
CA ARG A 345 8.24 5.51 -4.87
C ARG A 345 8.76 6.15 -6.14
N ASP A 346 8.11 5.89 -7.27
CA ASP A 346 8.32 6.51 -8.59
C ASP A 346 7.03 7.15 -9.14
N GLY A 347 5.95 7.13 -8.35
CA GLY A 347 4.69 7.82 -8.57
C GLY A 347 4.17 8.56 -7.34
N ASP A 348 2.93 9.08 -7.41
CA ASP A 348 2.27 9.80 -6.31
C ASP A 348 1.59 8.85 -5.30
N THR A 349 2.38 7.94 -4.71
CA THR A 349 1.95 7.01 -3.66
C THR A 349 2.41 7.48 -2.28
N TYR A 350 1.80 6.97 -1.20
CA TYR A 350 2.16 7.34 0.18
C TYR A 350 2.87 6.21 0.92
N PRO A 351 4.19 6.01 0.74
CA PRO A 351 4.97 5.18 1.63
C PRO A 351 5.17 5.90 2.96
N THR A 352 4.82 5.22 4.05
CA THR A 352 5.09 5.68 5.41
C THR A 352 6.60 5.65 5.69
N ARG A 353 7.05 6.44 6.68
CA ARG A 353 8.47 6.45 7.09
C ARG A 353 8.99 5.05 7.48
N PRO A 354 8.24 4.22 8.24
CA PRO A 354 8.65 2.84 8.52
C PRO A 354 8.77 1.94 7.28
N GLU A 355 7.93 2.12 6.26
CA GLU A 355 8.01 1.34 5.02
C GLU A 355 9.26 1.68 4.22
N ARG A 356 9.63 2.96 4.14
CA ARG A 356 10.87 3.43 3.49
C ARG A 356 12.11 2.82 4.14
N VAL A 357 12.16 2.86 5.48
CA VAL A 357 13.24 2.26 6.28
C VAL A 357 13.30 0.76 6.08
N ARG A 358 12.14 0.08 6.15
CA ARG A 358 12.05 -1.37 6.01
C ARG A 358 12.56 -1.84 4.65
N LEU A 359 12.15 -1.16 3.57
CA LEU A 359 12.61 -1.46 2.21
C LEU A 359 14.14 -1.40 2.13
N ALA A 360 14.74 -0.28 2.53
CA ALA A 360 16.19 -0.11 2.44
C ALA A 360 16.96 -1.14 3.28
N ASN A 361 16.47 -1.45 4.49
CA ASN A 361 17.09 -2.44 5.37
C ASN A 361 16.94 -3.88 4.85
N GLN A 362 15.78 -4.27 4.30
CA GLN A 362 15.56 -5.60 3.74
C GLN A 362 16.44 -5.88 2.52
N LEU A 363 16.73 -4.84 1.74
CA LEU A 363 17.60 -4.92 0.56
C LEU A 363 19.09 -4.89 0.91
N ASN A 364 19.44 -4.72 2.19
CA ASN A 364 20.82 -4.46 2.62
C ASN A 364 21.49 -3.36 1.78
N ALA A 365 20.76 -2.25 1.53
CA ALA A 365 21.25 -1.22 0.61
C ALA A 365 22.63 -0.70 1.02
N ASP A 366 23.49 -0.35 0.06
CA ASP A 366 24.77 0.29 0.35
C ASP A 366 24.56 1.77 0.72
N VAL A 367 23.60 2.43 0.06
CA VAL A 367 23.29 3.86 0.20
C VAL A 367 21.79 4.11 0.20
N PHE A 368 21.34 5.02 1.07
CA PHE A 368 19.99 5.57 1.11
C PHE A 368 20.03 7.10 0.99
N VAL A 369 19.32 7.67 0.01
CA VAL A 369 19.25 9.13 -0.21
C VAL A 369 17.80 9.59 -0.23
N SER A 370 17.38 10.32 0.79
CA SER A 370 16.06 10.95 0.86
C SER A 370 16.10 12.38 0.32
N ILE A 371 15.15 12.74 -0.54
CA ILE A 371 15.08 14.03 -1.24
C ILE A 371 13.86 14.81 -0.75
N HIS A 372 14.11 16.02 -0.26
CA HIS A 372 13.15 16.94 0.35
C HIS A 372 13.34 18.40 -0.08
N GLY A 373 12.30 19.19 0.16
CA GLY A 373 12.30 20.65 0.02
C GLY A 373 12.00 21.31 1.35
N ASN A 374 12.90 22.15 1.84
CA ASN A 374 12.78 22.75 3.15
C ASN A 374 11.68 23.82 3.14
N ASN A 375 11.19 24.21 4.31
CA ASN A 375 10.16 25.23 4.42
C ASN A 375 10.23 25.94 5.77
N VAL A 376 10.24 27.27 5.75
CA VAL A 376 10.15 28.09 6.96
C VAL A 376 9.23 29.27 6.69
N GLU A 377 7.91 29.05 6.82
CA GLU A 377 6.88 30.07 6.54
C GLU A 377 7.07 31.37 7.32
N SER A 378 7.58 31.28 8.56
CA SER A 378 7.86 32.46 9.39
C SER A 378 9.08 33.27 8.93
N SER A 379 9.86 32.74 7.99
CA SER A 379 11.11 33.34 7.50
C SER A 379 11.30 33.02 6.01
N PRO A 380 10.44 33.54 5.10
CA PRO A 380 10.49 33.24 3.67
C PRO A 380 11.79 33.73 2.99
N GLN A 381 12.56 34.59 3.64
CA GLN A 381 13.91 34.98 3.23
C GLN A 381 14.98 33.88 3.44
N ALA A 382 14.67 32.80 4.15
CA ALA A 382 15.59 31.69 4.33
C ALA A 382 15.82 30.99 2.98
N THR A 383 17.07 30.91 2.57
CA THR A 383 17.52 30.30 1.31
C THR A 383 18.70 29.39 1.62
N GLY A 384 18.86 28.33 0.82
CA GLY A 384 20.05 27.50 0.79
C GLY A 384 19.79 26.01 0.78
N THR A 385 20.83 25.24 0.51
CA THR A 385 20.82 23.79 0.53
C THR A 385 21.34 23.29 1.88
N GLU A 386 20.68 22.29 2.48
CA GLU A 386 21.13 21.59 3.69
C GLU A 386 21.18 20.07 3.44
N THR A 387 22.08 19.38 4.13
CA THR A 387 22.13 17.91 4.09
C THR A 387 22.24 17.35 5.49
N PHE A 388 21.37 16.40 5.81
CA PHE A 388 21.31 15.75 7.11
C PHE A 388 21.85 14.32 7.05
N TYR A 389 22.59 13.95 8.08
CA TYR A 389 23.00 12.57 8.37
C TYR A 389 22.68 12.25 9.84
N TYR A 390 22.68 10.98 10.22
CA TYR A 390 22.51 10.59 11.62
C TYR A 390 23.69 9.77 12.14
N GLN A 391 24.53 10.41 12.96
CA GLN A 391 25.60 9.84 13.81
C GLN A 391 26.71 8.98 13.15
N ARG A 392 26.44 8.24 12.07
CA ARG A 392 27.39 7.33 11.41
C ARG A 392 28.42 8.11 10.61
N SER A 393 29.69 7.73 10.72
CA SER A 393 30.78 8.31 9.93
C SER A 393 30.57 8.12 8.43
N SER A 394 30.12 6.94 8.00
CA SER A 394 29.78 6.63 6.61
C SER A 394 28.69 7.54 6.05
N SER A 395 27.64 7.82 6.84
CA SER A 395 26.58 8.77 6.45
C SER A 395 27.08 10.21 6.39
N LYS A 396 27.99 10.60 7.29
CA LYS A 396 28.62 11.93 7.26
C LYS A 396 29.50 12.11 6.03
N GLU A 397 30.25 11.09 5.65
CA GLU A 397 31.10 11.08 4.46
C GLU A 397 30.25 11.22 3.18
N LEU A 398 29.25 10.36 3.02
CA LEU A 398 28.25 10.46 1.94
C LEU A 398 27.61 11.86 1.89
N ALA A 399 27.21 12.40 3.05
CA ALA A 399 26.61 13.71 3.15
C ALA A 399 27.54 14.81 2.64
N ASN A 400 28.81 14.83 3.04
CA ASN A 400 29.77 15.83 2.56
C ASN A 400 29.97 15.76 1.04
N ILE A 401 30.13 14.54 0.52
CA ILE A 401 30.35 14.27 -0.90
C ILE A 401 29.19 14.77 -1.78
N ILE A 402 27.95 14.45 -1.40
CA ILE A 402 26.76 14.90 -2.13
C ILE A 402 26.55 16.40 -1.94
N HIS A 403 26.69 16.90 -0.71
CA HIS A 403 26.41 18.29 -0.38
C HIS A 403 27.28 19.27 -1.15
N GLU A 404 28.59 19.01 -1.25
CA GLU A 404 29.52 19.87 -1.98
C GLU A 404 29.10 20.06 -3.45
N ARG A 405 28.63 18.99 -4.10
CA ARG A 405 28.17 19.04 -5.49
C ARG A 405 26.80 19.70 -5.60
N LEU A 406 25.88 19.35 -4.70
CA LEU A 406 24.52 19.84 -4.73
C LEU A 406 24.47 21.36 -4.54
N VAL A 407 25.26 21.92 -3.61
CA VAL A 407 25.38 23.37 -3.44
C VAL A 407 25.86 24.05 -4.72
N LYS A 408 26.88 23.50 -5.40
CA LYS A 408 27.39 24.04 -6.68
C LYS A 408 26.35 23.95 -7.79
N ALA A 409 25.60 22.85 -7.86
CA ALA A 409 24.56 22.62 -8.87
C ALA A 409 23.37 23.56 -8.70
N MET A 410 22.94 23.79 -7.45
CA MET A 410 21.83 24.67 -7.12
C MET A 410 22.22 26.15 -7.19
N GLY A 411 23.49 26.49 -6.95
CA GLY A 411 23.94 27.89 -6.86
C GLY A 411 23.32 28.64 -5.67
N LEU A 412 22.81 27.89 -4.69
CA LEU A 412 22.17 28.40 -3.49
C LEU A 412 23.17 28.58 -2.35
N LYS A 413 22.73 29.26 -1.28
CA LYS A 413 23.53 29.41 -0.07
C LYS A 413 23.91 28.04 0.51
N ASP A 414 25.19 27.85 0.79
CA ASP A 414 25.67 26.70 1.56
C ASP A 414 25.22 26.84 3.02
N ARG A 415 24.46 25.86 3.51
CA ARG A 415 24.00 25.79 4.91
C ARG A 415 24.55 24.55 5.64
N GLY A 416 25.44 23.83 4.98
CA GLY A 416 26.27 22.78 5.53
C GLY A 416 25.58 21.45 5.76
N VAL A 417 26.44 20.50 6.14
CA VAL A 417 26.09 19.15 6.56
C VAL A 417 25.82 19.11 8.06
N LYS A 418 24.69 18.54 8.47
CA LYS A 418 24.20 18.57 9.85
C LYS A 418 23.83 17.18 10.36
N ASN A 419 24.08 16.95 11.65
CA ASN A 419 23.53 15.78 12.32
C ASN A 419 22.05 16.02 12.64
N GLY A 420 21.15 15.15 12.17
CA GLY A 420 19.70 15.30 12.30
C GLY A 420 19.02 14.00 12.72
N ASN A 421 18.17 14.07 13.76
CA ASN A 421 17.42 12.93 14.28
C ASN A 421 16.12 12.70 13.49
N LEU A 422 16.25 12.30 12.22
CA LEU A 422 15.14 12.08 11.29
C LEU A 422 14.94 10.58 11.07
N GLU A 423 13.70 10.08 11.17
CA GLU A 423 13.39 8.64 11.22
C GLU A 423 14.01 7.83 10.06
N VAL A 424 13.90 8.32 8.82
CA VAL A 424 14.37 7.61 7.63
C VAL A 424 15.90 7.45 7.54
N ILE A 425 16.67 8.36 8.14
CA ILE A 425 18.15 8.26 8.20
C ILE A 425 18.66 7.73 9.55
N ARG A 426 17.82 7.74 10.60
CA ARG A 426 18.15 7.18 11.91
C ARG A 426 18.03 5.67 11.93
N ASP A 427 16.89 5.17 11.43
CA ASP A 427 16.47 3.78 11.61
C ASP A 427 16.90 2.88 10.43
N THR A 428 17.51 3.48 9.39
CA THR A 428 18.25 2.76 8.35
C THR A 428 19.63 2.30 8.86
N THR A 429 20.09 1.20 8.29
CA THR A 429 21.31 0.49 8.75
C THR A 429 22.54 0.75 7.89
N MET A 430 22.39 1.37 6.72
CA MET A 430 23.45 1.73 5.78
C MET A 430 23.85 3.21 5.85
N ALA A 431 24.68 3.66 4.91
CA ALA A 431 24.98 5.08 4.76
C ALA A 431 23.74 5.83 4.25
N ALA A 432 23.21 6.76 5.06
CA ALA A 432 21.92 7.38 4.81
C ALA A 432 21.97 8.91 4.96
N VAL A 433 21.40 9.63 3.99
CA VAL A 433 21.32 11.10 4.00
C VAL A 433 19.92 11.59 3.63
N LEU A 434 19.57 12.76 4.15
CA LEU A 434 18.38 13.50 3.75
C LEU A 434 18.79 14.87 3.21
N LEU A 435 18.40 15.15 1.97
CA LEU A 435 18.74 16.35 1.24
C LEU A 435 17.58 17.33 1.33
N GLU A 436 17.85 18.51 1.89
CA GLU A 436 16.97 19.67 1.78
C GLU A 436 17.51 20.56 0.67
N VAL A 437 17.00 20.39 -0.54
CA VAL A 437 17.64 20.89 -1.77
C VAL A 437 17.59 22.42 -1.86
N GLY A 438 16.53 23.03 -1.35
CA GLY A 438 16.28 24.47 -1.24
C GLY A 438 15.04 24.72 -0.36
N PHE A 439 14.65 25.98 -0.16
CA PHE A 439 13.47 26.36 0.63
C PHE A 439 12.25 26.69 -0.25
N LEU A 440 11.20 25.88 -0.17
CA LEU A 440 9.92 26.08 -0.87
C LEU A 440 9.20 27.38 -0.46
N SER A 441 9.47 27.90 0.74
CA SER A 441 8.99 29.21 1.21
C SER A 441 9.71 30.40 0.57
N ASN A 442 10.84 30.18 -0.11
CA ASN A 442 11.65 31.24 -0.72
C ASN A 442 11.44 31.28 -2.23
N VAL A 443 11.17 32.47 -2.76
CA VAL A 443 10.84 32.66 -4.19
C VAL A 443 11.99 32.22 -5.11
N MET A 444 13.24 32.53 -4.77
CA MET A 444 14.39 32.16 -5.62
C MET A 444 14.70 30.67 -5.56
N ASP A 445 14.68 30.09 -4.35
CA ASP A 445 14.91 28.65 -4.20
C ASP A 445 13.80 27.85 -4.88
N GLU A 446 12.52 28.24 -4.73
CA GLU A 446 11.39 27.55 -5.38
C GLU A 446 11.48 27.62 -6.90
N GLU A 447 11.83 28.78 -7.48
CA GLU A 447 12.02 28.92 -8.94
C GLU A 447 13.12 27.99 -9.45
N LEU A 448 14.25 27.90 -8.72
CA LEU A 448 15.34 26.98 -9.04
C LEU A 448 14.92 25.52 -8.87
N MET A 449 14.22 25.18 -7.78
CA MET A 449 13.70 23.84 -7.52
C MET A 449 12.63 23.42 -8.54
N SER A 450 11.89 24.36 -9.14
CA SER A 450 10.91 24.12 -10.22
C SER A 450 11.56 24.01 -11.60
N SER A 451 12.81 24.46 -11.77
CA SER A 451 13.47 24.51 -13.08
C SER A 451 13.99 23.15 -13.50
N ASP A 452 13.53 22.63 -14.64
CA ASP A 452 14.01 21.34 -15.18
C ASP A 452 15.53 21.31 -15.39
N VAL A 453 16.11 22.43 -15.82
CA VAL A 453 17.56 22.55 -16.04
C VAL A 453 18.31 22.44 -14.72
N VAL A 454 17.83 23.11 -13.67
CA VAL A 454 18.49 23.09 -12.35
C VAL A 454 18.25 21.75 -11.66
N GLN A 455 17.04 21.19 -11.74
CA GLN A 455 16.76 19.84 -11.26
C GLN A 455 17.67 18.80 -11.93
N MET A 456 17.95 18.90 -13.23
CA MET A 456 18.88 17.97 -13.89
C MET A 456 20.31 18.14 -13.39
N LYS A 457 20.78 19.37 -13.14
CA LYS A 457 22.09 19.62 -12.52
C LYS A 457 22.15 19.04 -11.10
N ALA A 458 21.11 19.23 -10.31
CA ALA A 458 20.99 18.68 -8.96
C ALA A 458 20.98 17.14 -9.01
N ALA A 459 20.25 16.55 -9.95
CA ALA A 459 20.21 15.11 -10.15
C ALA A 459 21.60 14.55 -10.50
N GLN A 460 22.32 15.21 -11.41
CA GLN A 460 23.70 14.85 -11.75
C GLN A 460 24.62 14.95 -10.54
N ALA A 461 24.52 16.04 -9.76
CA ALA A 461 25.30 16.20 -8.54
C ALA A 461 25.05 15.10 -7.50
N ILE A 462 23.79 14.67 -7.34
CA ILE A 462 23.42 13.56 -6.46
C ILE A 462 23.98 12.24 -7.00
N ALA A 463 23.76 11.94 -8.29
CA ALA A 463 24.26 10.73 -8.93
C ALA A 463 25.79 10.60 -8.84
N ASP A 464 26.52 11.67 -9.20
CA ASP A 464 27.98 11.72 -9.12
C ASP A 464 28.48 11.56 -7.68
N GLY A 465 27.78 12.14 -6.71
CA GLY A 465 28.13 12.01 -5.29
C GLY A 465 27.91 10.58 -4.78
N ILE A 466 26.83 9.92 -5.20
CA ILE A 466 26.58 8.51 -4.88
C ILE A 466 27.67 7.63 -5.51
N LYS A 467 27.97 7.84 -6.80
CA LYS A 467 29.02 7.10 -7.52
C LYS A 467 30.39 7.26 -6.87
N GLU A 468 30.80 8.49 -6.52
CA GLU A 468 32.07 8.74 -5.84
C GLU A 468 32.13 8.01 -4.49
N TYR A 469 31.08 8.13 -3.67
CA TYR A 469 31.04 7.47 -2.36
C TYR A 469 31.16 5.95 -2.48
N LEU A 470 30.55 5.37 -3.53
CA LEU A 470 30.61 3.94 -3.81
C LEU A 470 31.88 3.49 -4.56
N GLY A 471 32.73 4.43 -5.01
CA GLY A 471 33.93 4.14 -5.79
C GLY A 471 33.65 3.69 -7.22
N ILE A 472 32.53 4.12 -7.82
CA ILE A 472 32.09 3.78 -9.17
C ILE A 472 32.44 4.95 -10.12
N ASN A 473 33.10 4.65 -11.24
CA ASN A 473 33.61 5.67 -12.18
C ASN A 473 32.64 5.98 -13.32
#